data_AF-A0AA39JQ98-F1
#
_entry.id   AF-A0AA39JQ98-F1
#
_cell.length_a   1.000
_cell.length_b   1.000
_cell.length_c   1.000
_cell.angle_alpha   90.00
_cell.angle_beta   90.00
_cell.angle_gamma   90.00
#
_symmetry.space_group_name_H-M   'P 1'
#
loop_
_entity.id
_entity.type
_entity.pdbx_description
1 polymer ?
#
loop_
_entity_poly.entity_id
_entity_poly.type
_entity_poly.pdbx_seq_one_letter_code
_entity_poly.pdbx_strand_id
1 'polypeptide(L)'
;MKAFIKCILGYDPKRTDFDGGVLGLVKAYYGCVEAQGRGTLHCHMLVWLEGSLNPNEIKDHIDRQGDKEFRDRLLSFLDDAISNYIPDIPENSVPILSDGYHASAIRGGIDLLNDRGERDPALCQRDLHNLIKDCQIHSHSKTCFKYCGDGEPKVCRFDLDESKIRAESSFDYETGELCLRCLNGMVNNFNETILRAMRCNMDIKFIGSGASAKAVLYYITDYITKSQLKTHIAYAALELSVKKLGEYDPNEDEITVRAKRLLQRCAYTMLSHQELSGQQVMSYLMDFEDHFTSHEYQGLYWGSFEQYIEKQDPSPEC
;
A
#
# COMPACT_ATOMS: atom_id res chain seq x y z
N MET A 1 -8.53 10.67 5.53
CA MET A 1 -8.58 10.14 4.14
C MET A 1 -9.51 10.88 3.20
N LYS A 2 -10.76 11.18 3.56
CA LYS A 2 -11.69 11.92 2.69
C LYS A 2 -11.12 13.20 2.07
N ALA A 3 -10.40 14.02 2.85
CA ALA A 3 -9.72 15.22 2.34
C ALA A 3 -8.59 14.91 1.35
N PHE A 4 -7.84 13.83 1.55
CA PHE A 4 -6.82 13.37 0.60
C PHE A 4 -7.47 12.95 -0.74
N ILE A 5 -8.52 12.13 -0.68
CA ILE A 5 -9.24 11.67 -1.87
C ILE A 5 -9.83 12.86 -2.66
N LYS A 6 -10.43 13.82 -1.96
CA LYS A 6 -11.04 14.99 -2.60
C LYS A 6 -9.99 15.98 -3.13
N CYS A 7 -9.02 16.37 -2.30
CA CYS A 7 -8.15 17.52 -2.59
C CYS A 7 -6.81 17.16 -3.24
N ILE A 8 -6.31 15.94 -3.00
CA ILE A 8 -5.01 15.51 -3.51
C ILE A 8 -5.19 14.56 -4.70
N LEU A 9 -6.06 13.55 -4.57
CA LEU A 9 -6.43 12.71 -5.71
C LEU A 9 -7.40 13.41 -6.67
N GLY A 10 -8.06 14.49 -6.27
CA GLY A 10 -8.98 15.23 -7.14
C GLY A 10 -10.19 14.41 -7.56
N TYR A 11 -10.62 13.42 -6.77
CA TYR A 11 -11.77 12.60 -7.16
C TYR A 11 -13.07 13.39 -7.06
N ASP A 12 -13.72 13.58 -8.22
CA ASP A 12 -15.05 14.15 -8.33
C ASP A 12 -16.08 13.06 -8.65
N PRO A 13 -16.96 12.68 -7.69
CA PRO A 13 -18.00 11.69 -7.94
C PRO A 13 -19.02 12.14 -8.99
N LYS A 14 -19.14 13.45 -9.25
CA LYS A 14 -20.04 13.98 -10.29
C LYS A 14 -19.40 14.00 -11.68
N ARG A 15 -18.09 13.80 -11.78
CA ARG A 15 -17.31 13.86 -13.04
C ARG A 15 -17.55 15.15 -13.82
N THR A 16 -17.56 16.26 -13.10
CA THR A 16 -17.71 17.62 -13.63
C THR A 16 -16.38 18.36 -13.68
N ASP A 17 -15.45 18.01 -12.81
CA ASP A 17 -14.08 18.52 -12.81
C ASP A 17 -13.15 17.57 -13.61
N PHE A 18 -12.45 18.14 -14.59
CA PHE A 18 -11.50 17.43 -15.45
C PHE A 18 -10.04 17.88 -15.25
N ASP A 19 -9.78 18.76 -14.28
CA ASP A 19 -8.41 19.22 -13.97
C ASP A 19 -7.58 18.09 -13.35
N GLY A 20 -8.24 17.15 -12.66
CA GLY A 20 -7.63 15.96 -12.05
C GLY A 20 -6.85 16.26 -10.77
N GLY A 21 -6.30 15.21 -10.17
CA GLY A 21 -5.43 15.31 -9.00
C GLY A 21 -3.94 15.16 -9.34
N VAL A 22 -3.12 15.01 -8.31
CA VAL A 22 -1.65 14.88 -8.42
C VAL A 22 -1.19 13.62 -9.16
N LEU A 23 -2.09 12.64 -9.35
CA LEU A 23 -1.86 11.42 -10.12
C LEU A 23 -2.65 11.43 -11.44
N GLY A 24 -3.23 12.56 -11.86
CA GLY A 24 -4.11 12.67 -13.01
C GLY A 24 -5.60 12.54 -12.68
N LEU A 25 -6.43 12.36 -13.71
CA LEU A 25 -7.89 12.31 -13.58
C LEU A 25 -8.35 10.96 -13.00
N VAL A 26 -8.83 10.94 -11.76
CA VAL A 26 -9.23 9.71 -11.08
C VAL A 26 -10.63 9.26 -11.48
N LYS A 27 -10.72 8.06 -12.05
CA LYS A 27 -11.98 7.41 -12.45
C LYS A 27 -12.61 6.61 -11.32
N ALA A 28 -11.79 5.91 -10.54
CA ALA A 28 -12.19 5.08 -9.42
C ALA A 28 -11.06 4.92 -8.41
N TYR A 29 -11.41 4.55 -7.18
CA TYR A 29 -10.47 4.11 -6.16
C TYR A 29 -11.13 3.11 -5.20
N TYR A 30 -10.26 2.34 -4.54
CA TYR A 30 -10.59 1.50 -3.39
C TYR A 30 -9.44 1.55 -2.40
N GLY A 31 -9.72 1.85 -1.13
CA GLY A 31 -8.72 1.88 -0.06
C GLY A 31 -9.17 1.09 1.16
N CYS A 32 -8.24 0.43 1.83
CA CYS A 32 -8.47 -0.29 3.09
C CYS A 32 -7.43 0.17 4.12
N VAL A 33 -7.87 0.38 5.36
CA VAL A 33 -7.05 0.77 6.49
C VAL A 33 -6.74 -0.46 7.33
N GLU A 34 -5.46 -0.82 7.41
CA GLU A 34 -4.98 -1.86 8.32
C GLU A 34 -4.10 -1.28 9.42
N ALA A 35 -4.07 -1.96 10.57
CA ALA A 35 -3.00 -1.75 11.53
C ALA A 35 -1.92 -2.80 11.33
N GLN A 36 -0.70 -2.33 11.10
CA GLN A 36 0.44 -3.22 11.01
C GLN A 36 0.91 -3.63 12.40
N GLY A 37 1.79 -4.63 12.49
CA GLY A 37 2.25 -5.23 13.76
C GLY A 37 2.94 -4.28 14.77
N ARG A 38 3.08 -2.99 14.45
CA ARG A 38 3.53 -1.92 15.36
C ARG A 38 2.41 -0.97 15.81
N GLY A 39 1.17 -1.27 15.42
CA GLY A 39 -0.04 -0.55 15.82
C GLY A 39 -0.34 0.73 15.03
N THR A 40 0.53 1.17 14.14
CA THR A 40 0.26 2.29 13.23
C THR A 40 -0.76 1.91 12.17
N LEU A 41 -1.64 2.86 11.82
CA LEU A 41 -2.63 2.70 10.75
C LEU A 41 -2.00 3.03 9.40
N HIS A 42 -2.25 2.19 8.40
CA HIS A 42 -1.78 2.34 7.03
C HIS A 42 -2.96 2.16 6.10
N CYS A 43 -3.00 2.94 5.02
CA CYS A 43 -4.00 2.79 3.97
C CYS A 43 -3.34 2.16 2.74
N HIS A 44 -3.80 0.98 2.35
CA HIS A 44 -3.49 0.41 1.04
C HIS A 44 -4.59 0.86 0.07
N MET A 45 -4.22 1.49 -1.04
CA MET A 45 -5.18 2.08 -1.97
C MET A 45 -4.83 1.73 -3.41
N LEU A 46 -5.85 1.35 -4.16
CA LEU A 46 -5.86 1.28 -5.62
C LEU A 46 -6.53 2.54 -6.17
N VAL A 47 -5.90 3.16 -7.16
CA VAL A 47 -6.41 4.34 -7.86
C VAL A 47 -6.39 4.04 -9.35
N TRP A 48 -7.56 4.12 -9.99
CA TRP A 48 -7.71 3.97 -11.42
C TRP A 48 -7.88 5.34 -12.05
N LEU A 49 -7.05 5.63 -13.06
CA LEU A 49 -7.12 6.89 -13.79
C LEU A 49 -7.96 6.73 -15.05
N GLU A 50 -8.60 7.81 -15.48
CA GLU A 50 -9.32 7.84 -16.74
C GLU A 50 -8.37 7.57 -17.92
N GLY A 51 -8.81 6.75 -18.88
CA GLY A 51 -7.98 6.34 -20.01
C GLY A 51 -6.83 5.38 -19.70
N SER A 52 -6.68 4.90 -18.46
CA SER A 52 -5.69 3.87 -18.13
C SER A 52 -5.99 2.57 -18.84
N LEU A 53 -5.01 2.10 -19.62
CA LEU A 53 -5.04 0.80 -20.29
C LEU A 53 -4.66 -0.31 -19.33
N ASN A 54 -5.15 -1.52 -19.58
CA ASN A 54 -4.71 -2.68 -18.82
C ASN A 54 -3.28 -3.12 -19.21
N PRO A 55 -2.59 -3.91 -18.38
CA PRO A 55 -1.20 -4.33 -18.62
C PRO A 55 -0.91 -4.90 -20.01
N ASN A 56 -1.85 -5.67 -20.57
CA ASN A 56 -1.69 -6.30 -21.89
C ASN A 56 -1.88 -5.27 -23.01
N GLU A 57 -2.84 -4.35 -22.85
CA GLU A 57 -3.06 -3.26 -23.81
C GLU A 57 -1.87 -2.31 -23.87
N ILE A 58 -1.26 -1.96 -22.72
CA ILE A 58 -0.04 -1.16 -22.67
C ILE A 58 1.07 -1.85 -23.46
N LYS A 59 1.29 -3.15 -23.20
CA LYS A 59 2.30 -3.94 -23.91
C LYS A 59 2.01 -3.97 -25.42
N ASP A 60 0.77 -4.21 -25.81
CA ASP A 60 0.37 -4.31 -27.21
C ASP A 60 0.54 -2.99 -27.97
N HIS A 61 0.21 -1.85 -27.35
CA HIS A 61 0.45 -0.53 -27.94
C HIS A 61 1.95 -0.27 -28.17
N ILE A 62 2.79 -0.53 -27.16
CA ILE A 62 4.22 -0.20 -27.22
C ILE A 62 5.00 -1.16 -28.12
N ASP A 63 4.74 -2.47 -27.98
CA ASP A 63 5.51 -3.53 -28.62
C ASP A 63 4.93 -3.91 -29.99
N ARG A 64 3.68 -4.40 -30.02
CA ARG A 64 3.06 -4.91 -31.26
C ARG A 64 2.71 -3.80 -32.25
N GLN A 65 2.18 -2.69 -31.76
CA GLN A 65 1.80 -1.54 -32.61
C GLN A 65 2.97 -0.58 -32.82
N GLY A 66 4.06 -0.71 -32.05
CA GLY A 66 5.25 0.14 -32.18
C GLY A 66 5.01 1.61 -31.81
N ASP A 67 4.02 1.91 -30.98
CA ASP A 67 3.62 3.27 -30.62
C ASP A 67 4.61 3.91 -29.62
N LYS A 68 5.69 4.47 -30.17
CA LYS A 68 6.74 5.15 -29.39
C LYS A 68 6.25 6.43 -28.74
N GLU A 69 5.31 7.14 -29.36
CA GLU A 69 4.78 8.39 -28.81
C GLU A 69 3.93 8.13 -27.56
N PHE A 70 3.10 7.09 -27.58
CA PHE A 70 2.39 6.63 -26.39
C PHE A 70 3.36 6.21 -25.29
N ARG A 71 4.38 5.40 -25.62
CA ARG A 71 5.43 4.98 -24.66
C ARG A 71 6.07 6.20 -23.99
N ASP A 72 6.56 7.16 -24.77
CA ASP A 72 7.32 8.30 -24.25
C ASP A 72 6.44 9.21 -23.39
N ARG A 73 5.17 9.42 -23.78
CA ARG A 73 4.20 10.15 -22.95
C ARG A 73 3.89 9.43 -21.65
N LEU A 74 3.74 8.10 -21.67
CA LEU A 74 3.49 7.30 -20.47
C LEU A 74 4.69 7.37 -19.51
N LEU A 75 5.92 7.20 -20.02
CA LEU A 75 7.13 7.30 -19.20
C LEU A 75 7.28 8.69 -18.60
N SER A 76 7.08 9.75 -19.40
CA SER A 76 7.13 11.13 -18.93
C SER A 76 6.09 11.42 -17.84
N PHE A 77 4.87 10.89 -17.99
CA PHE A 77 3.84 11.02 -16.96
C PHE A 77 4.24 10.32 -15.66
N LEU A 78 4.81 9.11 -15.73
CA LEU A 78 5.25 8.36 -14.56
C LEU A 78 6.46 9.02 -13.87
N ASP A 79 7.39 9.58 -14.64
CA ASP A 79 8.56 10.30 -14.11
C ASP A 79 8.19 11.61 -13.40
N ASP A 80 7.08 12.24 -13.80
CA ASP A 80 6.50 13.43 -13.14
C ASP A 80 5.72 13.04 -11.87
N ALA A 81 4.90 11.99 -11.95
CA ALA A 81 4.05 11.57 -10.84
C ALA A 81 4.81 10.86 -9.71
N ILE A 82 5.91 10.16 -10.02
CA ILE A 82 6.63 9.28 -9.10
C ILE A 82 8.10 9.68 -9.02
N SER A 83 8.54 9.95 -7.78
CA SER A 83 9.89 10.35 -7.43
C SER A 83 10.52 9.38 -6.43
N ASN A 84 11.84 9.28 -6.45
CA ASN A 84 12.66 8.48 -5.53
C ASN A 84 14.03 9.12 -5.31
N TYR A 85 14.09 10.45 -5.30
CA TYR A 85 15.31 11.22 -5.08
C TYR A 85 15.20 12.04 -3.79
N ILE A 86 16.34 12.60 -3.35
CA ILE A 86 16.40 13.52 -2.23
C ILE A 86 16.87 14.88 -2.80
N PRO A 87 16.05 15.93 -2.77
CA PRO A 87 16.47 17.25 -3.24
C PRO A 87 17.53 17.82 -2.30
N ASP A 88 18.51 18.57 -2.83
CA ASP A 88 19.49 19.25 -1.98
C ASP A 88 18.84 20.37 -1.16
N ILE A 89 19.46 20.70 -0.02
CA ILE A 89 19.06 21.85 0.78
C ILE A 89 19.54 23.12 0.06
N PRO A 90 18.66 24.10 -0.23
CA PRO A 90 19.08 25.35 -0.85
C PRO A 90 20.12 26.10 0.02
N GLU A 91 21.22 26.53 -0.58
CA GLU A 91 22.36 27.15 0.13
C GLU A 91 21.97 28.35 1.00
N ASN A 92 21.01 29.15 0.54
CA ASN A 92 20.54 30.36 1.23
C ASN A 92 19.34 30.11 2.16
N SER A 93 18.96 28.85 2.38
CA SER A 93 17.85 28.54 3.29
C SER A 93 18.27 28.67 4.75
N VAL A 94 17.42 29.32 5.55
CA VAL A 94 17.59 29.37 7.01
C VAL A 94 17.09 28.06 7.65
N PRO A 95 17.54 27.73 8.87
CA PRO A 95 17.02 26.57 9.59
C PRO A 95 15.52 26.67 9.85
N ILE A 96 14.83 25.53 9.76
CA ILE A 96 13.38 25.39 9.98
C ILE A 96 13.11 24.35 11.07
N LEU A 97 11.86 24.23 11.54
CA LEU A 97 11.53 23.33 12.64
C LEU A 97 11.85 21.86 12.33
N SER A 98 11.67 21.44 11.07
CA SER A 98 11.95 20.06 10.66
C SER A 98 13.44 19.69 10.67
N ASP A 99 14.36 20.64 10.89
CA ASP A 99 15.78 20.32 11.07
C ASP A 99 16.08 19.80 12.48
N GLY A 100 15.27 20.20 13.47
CA GLY A 100 15.45 19.85 14.89
C GLY A 100 14.48 18.78 15.39
N TYR A 101 13.36 18.56 14.67
CA TYR A 101 12.33 17.59 15.01
C TYR A 101 12.02 16.71 13.81
N HIS A 102 11.55 15.49 14.08
CA HIS A 102 11.09 14.58 13.04
C HIS A 102 10.04 15.27 12.15
N ALA A 103 10.28 15.34 10.85
CA ALA A 103 9.53 16.17 9.92
C ALA A 103 8.02 15.85 9.92
N SER A 104 7.64 14.59 10.11
CA SER A 104 6.22 14.19 10.21
C SER A 104 5.46 14.79 11.41
N ALA A 105 6.16 15.15 12.49
CA ALA A 105 5.55 15.71 13.69
C ALA A 105 5.29 17.23 13.55
N ILE A 106 5.99 17.89 12.63
CA ILE A 106 5.82 19.31 12.35
C ILE A 106 4.70 19.46 11.32
N ARG A 107 3.62 20.15 11.67
CA ARG A 107 2.58 20.48 10.69
C ARG A 107 3.11 21.62 9.81
N GLY A 108 3.43 21.35 8.54
CA GLY A 108 4.08 22.28 7.60
C GLY A 108 3.59 23.73 7.73
N GLY A 109 4.34 24.51 8.51
CA GLY A 109 3.78 25.60 9.33
C GLY A 109 4.20 26.99 8.88
N ILE A 110 4.10 27.94 9.83
CA ILE A 110 4.46 29.36 9.66
C ILE A 110 5.95 29.53 9.34
N ASP A 111 6.80 28.61 9.80
CA ASP A 111 8.24 28.59 9.53
C ASP A 111 8.59 28.30 8.07
N LEU A 112 7.59 27.95 7.25
CA LEU A 112 7.73 27.80 5.79
C LEU A 112 7.16 28.99 5.01
N LEU A 113 6.77 30.06 5.70
CA LEU A 113 6.23 31.26 5.08
C LEU A 113 7.28 32.37 5.02
N ASN A 114 7.27 33.14 3.94
CA ASN A 114 8.03 34.38 3.81
C ASN A 114 7.36 35.52 4.60
N ASP A 115 7.98 36.70 4.62
CA ASP A 115 7.48 37.89 5.32
C ASP A 115 6.08 38.36 4.86
N ARG A 116 5.61 37.89 3.70
CA ARG A 116 4.27 38.18 3.16
C ARG A 116 3.23 37.13 3.55
N GLY A 117 3.63 36.08 4.28
CA GLY A 117 2.77 34.96 4.64
C GLY A 117 2.56 33.95 3.51
N GLU A 118 3.36 34.02 2.44
CA GLU A 118 3.32 33.07 1.32
C GLU A 118 4.34 31.96 1.53
N ARG A 119 4.09 30.76 0.99
CA ARG A 119 5.04 29.63 1.07
C ARG A 119 6.38 30.02 0.42
N ASP A 120 7.47 29.98 1.18
CA ASP A 120 8.80 30.21 0.66
C ASP A 120 9.32 28.93 -0.05
N PRO A 121 9.70 28.99 -1.34
CA PRO A 121 10.15 27.80 -2.07
C PRO A 121 11.39 27.14 -1.47
N ALA A 122 12.36 27.92 -0.97
CA ALA A 122 13.60 27.38 -0.43
C ALA A 122 13.36 26.67 0.91
N LEU A 123 12.52 27.26 1.78
CA LEU A 123 12.12 26.63 3.04
C LEU A 123 11.28 25.37 2.79
N CYS A 124 10.36 25.42 1.81
CA CYS A 124 9.57 24.27 1.40
C CYS A 124 10.44 23.13 0.84
N GLN A 125 11.48 23.43 0.07
CA GLN A 125 12.41 22.40 -0.44
C GLN A 125 13.21 21.76 0.69
N ARG A 126 13.70 22.56 1.65
CA ARG A 126 14.38 22.05 2.85
C ARG A 126 13.47 21.16 3.70
N ASP A 127 12.21 21.53 3.88
CA ASP A 127 11.22 20.69 4.56
C ASP A 127 10.98 19.37 3.83
N LEU A 128 10.91 19.40 2.49
CA LEU A 128 10.79 18.19 1.67
C LEU A 128 12.01 17.27 1.80
N HIS A 129 13.23 17.83 1.78
CA HIS A 129 14.46 17.08 2.03
C HIS A 129 14.36 16.31 3.36
N ASN A 130 13.96 17.00 4.43
CA ASN A 130 13.82 16.41 5.76
C ASN A 130 12.70 15.35 5.80
N LEU A 131 11.55 15.62 5.17
CA LEU A 131 10.46 14.64 5.04
C LEU A 131 10.90 13.36 4.35
N ILE A 132 11.66 13.46 3.25
CA ILE A 132 12.14 12.29 2.52
C ILE A 132 13.12 11.51 3.39
N LYS A 133 14.05 12.20 4.07
CA LYS A 133 15.01 11.55 4.97
C LYS A 133 14.35 10.82 6.12
N ASP A 134 13.36 11.44 6.76
CA ASP A 134 12.71 10.89 7.94
C ASP A 134 11.65 9.83 7.60
N CYS A 135 10.97 9.97 6.45
CA CYS A 135 9.81 9.15 6.14
C CYS A 135 9.98 8.19 4.97
N GLN A 136 10.89 8.42 4.02
CA GLN A 136 10.97 7.63 2.77
C GLN A 136 12.26 6.82 2.61
N ILE A 137 13.31 7.13 3.38
CA ILE A 137 14.54 6.34 3.34
C ILE A 137 14.34 5.02 4.07
N HIS A 138 14.63 3.93 3.36
CA HIS A 138 14.63 2.60 3.91
C HIS A 138 15.86 2.35 4.78
N SER A 139 15.64 1.69 5.92
CA SER A 139 16.72 1.12 6.73
C SER A 139 16.51 -0.38 6.82
N HIS A 140 17.46 -1.16 6.31
CA HIS A 140 17.34 -2.60 6.34
C HIS A 140 17.26 -3.11 7.77
N SER A 141 16.35 -4.06 7.98
CA SER A 141 16.16 -4.76 9.24
C SER A 141 15.98 -6.25 9.00
N LYS A 142 15.87 -7.03 10.07
CA LYS A 142 15.70 -8.50 9.96
C LYS A 142 14.51 -8.90 9.07
N THR A 143 13.46 -8.08 9.01
CA THR A 143 12.28 -8.37 8.16
C THR A 143 12.60 -8.29 6.66
N CYS A 144 13.63 -7.54 6.27
CA CYS A 144 14.05 -7.40 4.87
C CYS A 144 14.62 -8.72 4.34
N PHE A 145 15.27 -9.49 5.19
CA PHE A 145 15.94 -10.74 4.83
C PHE A 145 15.15 -11.98 5.26
N LYS A 146 13.85 -11.82 5.55
CA LYS A 146 12.98 -12.89 6.06
C LYS A 146 12.97 -14.13 5.14
N TYR A 147 13.12 -13.93 3.84
CA TYR A 147 13.07 -14.98 2.83
C TYR A 147 14.45 -15.38 2.28
N CYS A 148 15.53 -14.83 2.83
CA CYS A 148 16.88 -15.25 2.46
C CYS A 148 17.25 -16.51 3.25
N GLY A 149 17.71 -17.54 2.55
CA GLY A 149 18.25 -18.74 3.18
C GLY A 149 19.60 -18.50 3.85
N ASP A 150 20.01 -19.44 4.71
CA ASP A 150 21.34 -19.42 5.31
C ASP A 150 22.42 -19.59 4.24
N GLY A 151 23.36 -18.66 4.17
CA GLY A 151 24.43 -18.66 3.16
C GLY A 151 24.04 -18.04 1.81
N GLU A 152 22.78 -17.66 1.62
CA GLU A 152 22.36 -16.92 0.43
C GLU A 152 22.69 -15.43 0.53
N PRO A 153 22.91 -14.75 -0.60
CA PRO A 153 23.02 -13.29 -0.63
C PRO A 153 21.80 -12.64 0.02
N LYS A 154 22.05 -11.69 0.92
CA LYS A 154 20.99 -10.93 1.58
C LYS A 154 20.38 -9.93 0.60
N VAL A 155 19.27 -10.32 -0.01
CA VAL A 155 18.47 -9.45 -0.88
C VAL A 155 17.31 -8.87 -0.09
N CYS A 156 17.12 -7.55 -0.19
CA CYS A 156 16.00 -6.89 0.45
C CYS A 156 14.68 -7.38 -0.17
N ARG A 157 13.78 -7.93 0.65
CA ARG A 157 12.41 -8.32 0.24
C ARG A 157 11.63 -7.19 -0.45
N PHE A 158 11.89 -5.94 -0.06
CA PHE A 158 11.22 -4.76 -0.64
C PHE A 158 11.92 -4.24 -1.89
N ASP A 159 12.96 -4.94 -2.34
CA ASP A 159 13.69 -4.65 -3.56
C ASP A 159 14.47 -3.33 -3.52
N LEU A 160 14.77 -2.81 -2.31
CA LEU A 160 15.51 -1.56 -2.07
C LEU A 160 16.99 -1.85 -1.76
N ASP A 161 17.88 -1.25 -2.56
CA ASP A 161 19.33 -1.44 -2.51
C ASP A 161 20.06 -0.22 -3.11
N GLU A 162 21.20 0.18 -2.54
CA GLU A 162 21.98 1.34 -3.02
C GLU A 162 22.48 1.19 -4.47
N SER A 163 22.70 -0.05 -4.93
CA SER A 163 23.14 -0.33 -6.30
C SER A 163 22.04 -0.14 -7.34
N LYS A 164 20.78 -0.03 -6.93
CA LYS A 164 19.64 0.12 -7.82
C LYS A 164 19.45 1.55 -8.25
N ILE A 165 20.26 1.94 -9.22
CA ILE A 165 20.20 3.26 -9.84
C ILE A 165 19.89 3.10 -11.32
N ARG A 166 18.96 3.91 -11.80
CA ARG A 166 18.58 4.02 -13.20
C ARG A 166 18.32 5.49 -13.51
N ALA A 167 19.13 6.07 -14.39
CA ALA A 167 19.05 7.50 -14.70
C ALA A 167 17.78 7.89 -15.48
N GLU A 168 17.27 7.00 -16.33
CA GLU A 168 16.16 7.27 -17.24
C GLU A 168 15.17 6.11 -17.27
N SER A 169 13.90 6.44 -17.39
CA SER A 169 12.83 5.47 -17.59
C SER A 169 12.90 4.88 -19.00
N SER A 170 12.61 3.58 -19.14
CA SER A 170 12.60 2.91 -20.44
C SER A 170 11.58 1.77 -20.49
N PHE A 171 11.33 1.25 -21.70
CA PHE A 171 10.59 0.02 -21.91
C PHE A 171 11.54 -1.07 -22.37
N ASP A 172 11.53 -2.21 -21.68
CA ASP A 172 12.25 -3.40 -22.07
C ASP A 172 11.39 -4.21 -23.03
N TYR A 173 11.81 -4.29 -24.29
CA TYR A 173 11.09 -5.00 -25.35
C TYR A 173 11.23 -6.53 -25.26
N GLU A 174 12.23 -7.06 -24.55
CA GLU A 174 12.38 -8.51 -24.37
C GLU A 174 11.38 -9.03 -23.33
N THR A 175 11.29 -8.33 -22.20
CA THR A 175 10.40 -8.71 -21.09
C THR A 175 9.00 -8.11 -21.24
N GLY A 176 8.88 -6.98 -21.93
CA GLY A 176 7.68 -6.16 -22.01
C GLY A 176 7.41 -5.36 -20.74
N GLU A 177 8.46 -5.03 -19.98
CA GLU A 177 8.35 -4.31 -18.70
C GLU A 177 8.67 -2.82 -18.85
N LEU A 178 7.96 -1.99 -18.07
CA LEU A 178 8.31 -0.59 -17.87
C LEU A 178 9.35 -0.50 -16.76
N CYS A 179 10.54 -0.02 -17.09
CA CYS A 179 11.61 0.16 -16.15
C CYS A 179 11.75 1.64 -15.78
N LEU A 180 11.19 2.03 -14.64
CA LEU A 180 11.16 3.42 -14.20
C LEU A 180 12.52 3.90 -13.67
N ARG A 181 12.79 5.20 -13.86
CA ARG A 181 13.92 5.91 -13.30
C ARG A 181 14.00 5.72 -11.79
N CYS A 182 15.21 5.48 -11.31
CA CYS A 182 15.53 5.33 -9.89
C CYS A 182 16.81 6.11 -9.57
N LEU A 183 16.66 7.29 -8.98
CA LEU A 183 17.81 8.14 -8.64
C LEU A 183 18.41 7.80 -7.27
N ASN A 184 17.65 7.12 -6.40
CA ASN A 184 18.16 6.59 -5.14
C ASN A 184 17.43 5.28 -4.79
N GLY A 185 18.12 4.14 -4.91
CA GLY A 185 17.55 2.82 -4.67
C GLY A 185 17.19 2.50 -3.22
N MET A 186 17.49 3.41 -2.28
CA MET A 186 17.08 3.30 -0.87
C MET A 186 15.87 4.16 -0.51
N VAL A 187 15.37 4.96 -1.45
CA VAL A 187 14.19 5.82 -1.25
C VAL A 187 12.98 5.15 -1.86
N ASN A 188 11.90 5.04 -1.09
CA ASN A 188 10.61 4.57 -1.61
C ASN A 188 10.14 5.43 -2.80
N ASN A 189 9.30 4.87 -3.66
CA ASN A 189 8.60 5.67 -4.66
C ASN A 189 7.53 6.53 -4.00
N PHE A 190 7.60 7.85 -4.16
CA PHE A 190 6.67 8.79 -3.55
C PHE A 190 6.22 9.86 -4.55
N ASN A 191 5.19 10.62 -4.20
CA ASN A 191 4.82 11.85 -4.90
C ASN A 191 5.07 13.03 -3.96
N GLU A 192 5.77 14.07 -4.42
CA GLU A 192 6.17 15.21 -3.58
C GLU A 192 4.97 15.90 -2.93
N THR A 193 3.89 16.13 -3.69
CA THR A 193 2.70 16.80 -3.19
C THR A 193 1.98 15.95 -2.15
N ILE A 194 1.87 14.65 -2.38
CA ILE A 194 1.30 13.73 -1.37
C ILE A 194 2.17 13.74 -0.12
N LEU A 195 3.50 13.68 -0.25
CA LEU A 195 4.41 13.62 0.89
C LEU A 195 4.36 14.91 1.72
N ARG A 196 4.31 16.08 1.08
CA ARG A 196 4.15 17.37 1.76
C ARG A 196 2.82 17.46 2.53
N ALA A 197 1.74 16.92 1.96
CA ALA A 197 0.40 16.97 2.56
C ALA A 197 0.22 15.95 3.70
N MET A 198 0.65 14.70 3.48
CA MET A 198 0.44 13.59 4.40
C MET A 198 1.55 13.46 5.43
N ARG A 199 2.77 13.89 5.09
CA ARG A 199 3.97 13.88 5.93
C ARG A 199 4.27 12.52 6.57
N CYS A 200 3.96 11.44 5.86
CA CYS A 200 4.19 10.08 6.30
C CYS A 200 4.78 9.25 5.15
N ASN A 201 5.31 8.07 5.49
CA ASN A 201 5.81 7.11 4.52
C ASN A 201 4.72 6.77 3.48
N MET A 202 5.13 6.56 2.24
CA MET A 202 4.29 6.00 1.17
C MET A 202 5.15 5.14 0.24
N ASP A 203 4.48 4.36 -0.61
CA ASP A 203 5.15 3.59 -1.67
C ASP A 203 4.18 3.50 -2.85
N ILE A 204 4.39 4.35 -3.85
CA ILE A 204 3.55 4.44 -5.05
C ILE A 204 4.11 3.49 -6.10
N LYS A 205 3.28 2.58 -6.61
CA LYS A 205 3.65 1.68 -7.69
C LYS A 205 2.63 1.76 -8.82
N PHE A 206 3.13 2.03 -10.03
CA PHE A 206 2.31 1.92 -11.23
C PHE A 206 2.14 0.45 -11.62
N ILE A 207 0.90 0.02 -11.82
CA ILE A 207 0.59 -1.33 -12.29
C ILE A 207 0.63 -1.31 -13.83
N GLY A 208 1.85 -1.45 -14.36
CA GLY A 208 2.14 -1.36 -15.79
C GLY A 208 1.96 -2.68 -16.53
N SER A 209 2.88 -3.02 -17.43
CA SER A 209 2.88 -4.24 -18.23
C SER A 209 3.74 -5.35 -17.62
N GLY A 210 3.61 -6.57 -18.17
CA GLY A 210 4.52 -7.69 -17.86
C GLY A 210 4.20 -8.48 -16.59
N ALA A 211 5.17 -9.28 -16.14
CA ALA A 211 5.02 -10.16 -14.98
C ALA A 211 4.92 -9.36 -13.67
N SER A 212 5.66 -8.25 -13.59
CA SER A 212 5.63 -7.31 -12.47
C SER A 212 4.21 -6.80 -12.15
N ALA A 213 3.39 -6.53 -13.17
CA ALA A 213 2.00 -6.10 -12.98
C ALA A 213 1.14 -7.15 -12.29
N LYS A 214 1.27 -8.43 -12.70
CA LYS A 214 0.55 -9.54 -12.06
C LYS A 214 1.00 -9.72 -10.61
N ALA A 215 2.31 -9.64 -10.35
CA ALA A 215 2.85 -9.77 -9.00
C ALA A 215 2.31 -8.67 -8.07
N VAL A 216 2.23 -7.43 -8.54
CA VAL A 216 1.64 -6.31 -7.77
C VAL A 216 0.15 -6.53 -7.52
N LEU A 217 -0.62 -7.02 -8.49
CA LEU A 217 -2.05 -7.33 -8.30
C LEU A 217 -2.27 -8.42 -7.24
N TYR A 218 -1.49 -9.51 -7.27
CA TYR A 218 -1.55 -10.55 -6.23
C TYR A 218 -1.16 -10.00 -4.86
N TYR A 219 -0.08 -9.21 -4.79
CA TYR A 219 0.35 -8.57 -3.57
C TYR A 219 -0.77 -7.71 -2.99
N ILE A 220 -1.34 -6.79 -3.77
CA ILE A 220 -2.42 -5.90 -3.30
C ILE A 220 -3.65 -6.71 -2.88
N THR A 221 -4.00 -7.76 -3.63
CA THR A 221 -5.11 -8.65 -3.27
C THR A 221 -4.87 -9.27 -1.89
N ASP A 222 -3.67 -9.80 -1.62
CA ASP A 222 -3.31 -10.38 -0.31
C ASP A 222 -3.47 -9.37 0.83
N TYR A 223 -3.10 -8.10 0.63
CA TYR A 223 -3.32 -7.04 1.63
C TYR A 223 -4.80 -6.71 1.84
N ILE A 224 -5.58 -6.62 0.76
CA ILE A 224 -7.03 -6.34 0.84
C ILE A 224 -7.76 -7.50 1.52
N THR A 225 -7.36 -8.75 1.25
CA THR A 225 -8.00 -9.95 1.78
C THR A 225 -7.36 -10.47 3.06
N LYS A 226 -6.40 -9.74 3.63
CA LYS A 226 -5.60 -10.19 4.76
C LYS A 226 -6.47 -10.44 5.98
N SER A 227 -6.48 -11.68 6.44
CA SER A 227 -7.18 -12.03 7.69
C SER A 227 -6.57 -11.26 8.86
N GLN A 228 -7.43 -10.59 9.64
CA GLN A 228 -7.00 -9.89 10.85
C GLN A 228 -6.50 -10.87 11.94
N LEU A 229 -6.78 -12.16 11.79
CA LEU A 229 -6.48 -13.16 12.79
C LEU A 229 -5.14 -13.87 12.49
N LYS A 230 -4.13 -13.59 13.32
CA LYS A 230 -2.82 -14.23 13.21
C LYS A 230 -2.86 -15.68 13.70
N THR A 231 -2.18 -16.58 13.00
CA THR A 231 -2.18 -18.03 13.28
C THR A 231 -1.74 -18.39 14.71
N HIS A 232 -0.79 -17.66 15.31
CA HIS A 232 -0.38 -17.91 16.70
C HIS A 232 -1.48 -17.60 17.72
N ILE A 233 -2.34 -16.62 17.44
CA ILE A 233 -3.52 -16.32 18.28
C ILE A 233 -4.53 -17.48 18.15
N ALA A 234 -4.71 -17.98 16.93
CA ALA A 234 -5.55 -19.16 16.69
C ALA A 234 -5.05 -20.39 17.46
N TYR A 235 -3.74 -20.66 17.42
CA TYR A 235 -3.14 -21.79 18.15
C TYR A 235 -3.21 -21.64 19.66
N ALA A 236 -2.88 -20.47 20.20
CA ALA A 236 -2.98 -20.22 21.65
C ALA A 236 -4.44 -20.37 22.13
N ALA A 237 -5.40 -19.94 21.32
CA ALA A 237 -6.81 -20.10 21.62
C ALA A 237 -7.28 -21.56 21.56
N LEU A 238 -6.82 -22.32 20.56
CA LEU A 238 -7.05 -23.77 20.48
C LEU A 238 -6.47 -24.48 21.70
N GLU A 239 -5.21 -24.22 22.04
CA GLU A 239 -4.52 -24.82 23.18
C GLU A 239 -5.27 -24.55 24.50
N LEU A 240 -5.62 -23.29 24.77
CA LEU A 240 -6.36 -22.93 25.97
C LEU A 240 -7.75 -23.58 26.00
N SER A 241 -8.42 -23.65 24.85
CA SER A 241 -9.76 -24.23 24.75
C SER A 241 -9.75 -25.72 25.02
N VAL A 242 -8.76 -26.45 24.49
CA VAL A 242 -8.51 -27.87 24.80
C VAL A 242 -8.22 -28.05 26.28
N LYS A 243 -7.28 -27.26 26.85
CA LYS A 243 -6.95 -27.32 28.29
C LYS A 243 -8.19 -27.11 29.18
N LYS A 244 -9.05 -26.14 28.84
CA LYS A 244 -10.27 -25.84 29.60
C LYS A 244 -11.37 -26.90 29.44
N LEU A 245 -11.35 -27.69 28.37
CA LEU A 245 -12.33 -28.75 28.11
C LEU A 245 -12.07 -30.02 28.93
N GLY A 246 -10.90 -30.14 29.56
CA GLY A 246 -10.52 -31.32 30.34
C GLY A 246 -10.34 -32.56 29.48
N GLU A 247 -10.17 -33.72 30.12
CA GLU A 247 -10.15 -35.01 29.41
C GLU A 247 -11.55 -35.37 28.89
N TYR A 248 -11.61 -36.24 27.87
CA TYR A 248 -12.87 -36.74 27.33
C TYR A 248 -13.40 -37.86 28.21
N ASP A 249 -14.65 -37.73 28.68
CA ASP A 249 -15.34 -38.81 29.38
C ASP A 249 -16.43 -39.43 28.48
N PRO A 250 -16.26 -40.67 27.99
CA PRO A 250 -17.24 -41.31 27.12
C PRO A 250 -18.61 -41.54 27.76
N ASN A 251 -18.75 -41.40 29.08
CA ASN A 251 -20.03 -41.56 29.79
C ASN A 251 -20.78 -40.23 29.98
N GLU A 252 -20.07 -39.09 29.96
CA GLU A 252 -20.65 -37.75 30.21
C GLU A 252 -20.62 -36.85 28.97
N ASP A 253 -19.71 -37.07 28.03
CA ASP A 253 -19.50 -36.22 26.87
C ASP A 253 -20.15 -36.78 25.59
N GLU A 254 -21.17 -36.08 25.09
CA GLU A 254 -21.60 -36.25 23.71
C GLU A 254 -20.59 -35.56 22.75
N ILE A 255 -20.00 -36.32 21.83
CA ILE A 255 -18.97 -35.85 20.88
C ILE A 255 -19.39 -34.57 20.15
N THR A 256 -20.64 -34.49 19.69
CA THR A 256 -21.19 -33.34 18.96
C THR A 256 -21.24 -32.08 19.82
N VAL A 257 -21.64 -32.22 21.08
CA VAL A 257 -21.76 -31.11 22.05
C VAL A 257 -20.37 -30.66 22.49
N ARG A 258 -19.46 -31.60 22.72
CA ARG A 258 -18.06 -31.33 23.07
C ARG A 258 -17.32 -30.60 21.95
N ALA A 259 -17.50 -31.02 20.69
CA ALA A 259 -16.94 -30.34 19.52
C ALA A 259 -17.48 -28.91 19.37
N LYS A 260 -18.79 -28.70 19.52
CA LYS A 260 -19.39 -27.35 19.51
C LYS A 260 -18.82 -26.46 20.62
N ARG A 261 -18.68 -26.98 21.84
CA ARG A 261 -18.07 -26.26 22.98
C ARG A 261 -16.61 -25.90 22.72
N LEU A 262 -15.85 -26.81 22.09
CA LEU A 262 -14.46 -26.53 21.70
C LEU A 262 -14.39 -25.38 20.71
N LEU A 263 -15.17 -25.41 19.64
CA LEU A 263 -15.21 -24.35 18.63
C LEU A 263 -15.62 -23.00 19.23
N GLN A 264 -16.65 -22.98 20.07
CA GLN A 264 -17.09 -21.76 20.76
C GLN A 264 -16.00 -21.20 21.67
N ARG A 265 -15.33 -22.05 22.47
CA ARG A 265 -14.25 -21.61 23.36
C ARG A 265 -13.04 -21.12 22.58
N CYS A 266 -12.72 -21.75 21.45
CA CYS A 266 -11.66 -21.28 20.56
C CYS A 266 -12.02 -19.88 20.08
N ALA A 267 -13.21 -19.68 19.52
CA ALA A 267 -13.67 -18.39 19.04
C ALA A 267 -13.62 -17.30 20.13
N TYR A 268 -14.13 -17.58 21.34
CA TYR A 268 -14.10 -16.60 22.43
C TYR A 268 -12.68 -16.30 22.92
N THR A 269 -11.80 -17.30 22.96
CA THR A 269 -10.41 -17.10 23.38
C THR A 269 -9.63 -16.30 22.32
N MET A 270 -9.91 -16.53 21.04
CA MET A 270 -9.34 -15.77 19.92
C MET A 270 -9.70 -14.30 20.03
N LEU A 271 -10.97 -14.00 20.35
CA LEU A 271 -11.43 -12.63 20.56
C LEU A 271 -10.85 -12.01 21.83
N SER A 272 -10.78 -12.74 22.95
CA SER A 272 -10.34 -12.19 24.23
C SER A 272 -8.84 -11.89 24.29
N HIS A 273 -8.02 -12.61 23.52
CA HIS A 273 -6.58 -12.38 23.42
C HIS A 273 -6.18 -11.54 22.21
N GLN A 274 -7.16 -10.99 21.47
CA GLN A 274 -6.84 -10.08 20.38
C GLN A 274 -6.40 -8.73 20.96
N GLU A 275 -5.10 -8.47 20.88
CA GLU A 275 -4.55 -7.15 21.18
C GLU A 275 -4.81 -6.22 20.00
N LEU A 276 -5.42 -5.06 20.29
CA LEU A 276 -5.65 -3.98 19.34
C LEU A 276 -4.75 -2.80 19.71
N SER A 277 -4.23 -2.11 18.70
CA SER A 277 -3.46 -0.90 18.97
C SER A 277 -4.36 0.24 19.47
N GLY A 278 -3.80 1.15 20.25
CA GLY A 278 -4.54 2.34 20.68
C GLY A 278 -5.08 3.15 19.49
N GLN A 279 -4.34 3.18 18.37
CA GLN A 279 -4.77 3.84 17.15
C GLN A 279 -5.99 3.16 16.50
N GLN A 280 -6.04 1.82 16.46
CA GLN A 280 -7.22 1.10 15.98
C GLN A 280 -8.44 1.37 16.84
N VAL A 281 -8.28 1.27 18.16
CA VAL A 281 -9.36 1.53 19.11
C VAL A 281 -9.87 2.96 18.96
N MET A 282 -8.97 3.94 18.88
CA MET A 282 -9.37 5.33 18.66
C MET A 282 -10.02 5.55 17.31
N SER A 283 -9.55 4.93 16.23
CA SER A 283 -10.19 5.00 14.91
C SER A 283 -11.65 4.52 14.98
N TYR A 284 -11.88 3.39 15.64
CA TYR A 284 -13.22 2.85 15.85
C TYR A 284 -14.10 3.76 16.72
N LEU A 285 -13.56 4.23 17.86
CA LEU A 285 -14.30 5.12 18.78
C LEU A 285 -14.65 6.48 18.17
N MET A 286 -13.81 6.96 17.25
CA MET A 286 -14.02 8.22 16.52
C MET A 286 -14.89 8.04 15.27
N ASP A 287 -15.43 6.84 15.05
CA ASP A 287 -16.26 6.49 13.87
C ASP A 287 -15.53 6.80 12.55
N PHE A 288 -14.23 6.53 12.51
CA PHE A 288 -13.46 6.62 11.29
C PHE A 288 -13.64 5.35 10.47
N GLU A 289 -13.89 5.55 9.18
CA GLU A 289 -13.99 4.49 8.19
C GLU A 289 -12.69 3.68 8.10
N ASP A 290 -12.83 2.36 8.00
CA ASP A 290 -11.74 1.40 7.79
C ASP A 290 -11.54 1.07 6.30
N HIS A 291 -12.41 1.55 5.43
CA HIS A 291 -12.27 1.43 3.98
C HIS A 291 -12.89 2.64 3.27
N PHE A 292 -12.40 2.93 2.06
CA PHE A 292 -12.85 4.04 1.25
C PHE A 292 -13.12 3.55 -0.16
N THR A 293 -14.34 3.76 -0.66
CA THR A 293 -14.74 3.31 -1.99
C THR A 293 -15.28 4.47 -2.82
N SER A 294 -15.13 4.34 -4.13
CA SER A 294 -15.75 5.22 -5.13
C SER A 294 -17.05 4.66 -5.69
N HIS A 295 -17.28 3.36 -5.50
CA HIS A 295 -18.42 2.61 -6.04
C HIS A 295 -19.05 1.76 -4.95
N GLU A 296 -20.31 1.38 -5.19
CA GLU A 296 -20.98 0.36 -4.41
C GLU A 296 -20.64 -1.02 -4.97
N TYR A 297 -20.34 -1.97 -4.09
CA TYR A 297 -20.00 -3.33 -4.44
C TYR A 297 -21.12 -4.28 -4.02
N GLN A 298 -21.28 -5.37 -4.76
CA GLN A 298 -22.21 -6.44 -4.43
C GLN A 298 -21.44 -7.66 -3.93
N GLY A 299 -22.02 -8.37 -2.97
CA GLY A 299 -21.43 -9.60 -2.44
C GLY A 299 -21.35 -10.67 -3.53
N LEU A 300 -20.14 -11.14 -3.82
CA LEU A 300 -19.92 -12.31 -4.67
C LEU A 300 -19.80 -13.55 -3.77
N TYR A 301 -20.79 -14.44 -3.85
CA TYR A 301 -20.73 -15.74 -3.18
C TYR A 301 -19.78 -16.68 -3.92
N TRP A 302 -18.48 -16.58 -3.62
CA TRP A 302 -17.40 -17.23 -4.35
C TRP A 302 -17.67 -18.71 -4.63
N GLY A 303 -18.05 -19.50 -3.62
CA GLY A 303 -18.30 -20.94 -3.82
C GLY A 303 -19.46 -21.26 -4.77
N SER A 304 -20.52 -20.44 -4.81
CA SER A 304 -21.60 -20.62 -5.78
C SER A 304 -21.18 -20.23 -7.19
N PHE A 305 -20.36 -19.19 -7.30
CA PHE A 305 -19.82 -18.71 -8.57
C PHE A 305 -18.81 -19.70 -9.17
N GLU A 306 -17.87 -20.19 -8.37
CA GLU A 306 -16.90 -21.24 -8.71
C GLU A 306 -17.62 -22.49 -9.22
N GLN A 307 -18.59 -23.02 -8.46
CA GLN A 307 -19.40 -24.17 -8.90
C GLN A 307 -20.17 -23.93 -10.21
N TYR A 308 -20.59 -22.69 -10.47
CA TYR A 308 -21.24 -22.34 -11.73
C TYR A 308 -20.25 -22.39 -12.89
N ILE A 309 -19.05 -21.81 -12.72
CA ILE A 309 -17.98 -21.84 -13.72
C ILE A 309 -17.53 -23.28 -13.98
N GLU A 310 -17.24 -24.06 -12.94
CA GLU A 310 -16.82 -25.46 -13.04
C GLU A 310 -17.81 -26.33 -13.83
N LYS A 311 -19.11 -26.02 -13.73
CA LYS A 311 -20.15 -26.71 -14.52
C LYS A 311 -20.13 -26.36 -16.01
N GLN A 312 -19.66 -25.17 -16.36
CA GLN A 312 -19.62 -24.70 -17.76
C GLN A 312 -18.28 -24.96 -18.42
N ASP A 313 -17.20 -24.83 -17.66
CA ASP A 313 -15.81 -25.02 -18.09
C ASP A 313 -15.08 -25.79 -16.99
N PRO A 314 -15.22 -27.13 -16.96
CA PRO A 314 -14.62 -27.96 -15.92
C PRO A 314 -13.10 -27.87 -15.98
N SER A 315 -12.45 -27.69 -14.84
CA SER A 315 -11.00 -27.72 -14.78
C SER A 315 -10.48 -29.07 -15.31
N PRO A 316 -9.48 -29.10 -16.21
CA PRO A 316 -8.87 -30.34 -16.66
C PRO A 316 -8.09 -31.09 -15.57
N GLU A 317 -7.95 -30.49 -14.38
CA GLU A 317 -7.25 -31.04 -13.21
C GLU A 317 -8.18 -31.69 -12.18
N CYS A 318 -9.50 -31.72 -12.42
CA CYS A 318 -10.51 -32.36 -11.57
C CYS A 318 -11.05 -33.68 -12.14
#